data_AF-A0A927CWI3-F1
#
_entry.id   AF-A0A927CWI3-F1
#
_cell.length_a   1.000
_cell.length_b   1.000
_cell.length_c   1.000
_cell.angle_alpha   90.00
_cell.angle_beta   90.00
_cell.angle_gamma   90.00
#
_symmetry.space_group_name_H-M   'P 1'
#
loop_
_entity.id
_entity.type
_entity.pdbx_description
1 polymer ?
#
loop_
_entity_poly.entity_id
_entity_poly.type
_entity_poly.pdbx_seq_one_letter_code
_entity_poly.pdbx_strand_id
1 'polypeptide(L)'
;MITKDELIEFRMLIDKKVEDAKKKRIQLEESLKECTEESYSIDLSKKLKDLLNLKELTPQLLHSLVEKIACTAEGHIRIQYTFINPIQET
;
A
#
# COMPACT_ATOMS: atom_id res chain seq x y z
N MET A 1 -55.97 13.93 -9.62
CA MET A 1 -55.62 13.09 -8.46
C MET A 1 -54.87 11.89 -9.01
N ILE A 2 -53.69 11.60 -8.48
CA ILE A 2 -52.98 10.35 -8.81
C ILE A 2 -53.75 9.22 -8.11
N THR A 3 -54.02 8.15 -8.85
CA THR A 3 -54.70 6.97 -8.35
C THR A 3 -53.78 6.14 -7.47
N LYS A 4 -54.37 5.31 -6.61
CA LYS A 4 -53.62 4.43 -5.71
C LYS A 4 -52.69 3.47 -6.49
N ASP A 5 -53.13 3.02 -7.65
CA ASP A 5 -52.39 2.07 -8.49
C ASP A 5 -51.18 2.73 -9.15
N GLU A 6 -51.34 3.95 -9.70
CA GLU A 6 -50.22 4.74 -10.21
C GLU A 6 -49.15 4.96 -9.13
N LEU A 7 -49.56 5.22 -7.88
CA LEU A 7 -48.63 5.42 -6.76
C LEU A 7 -47.86 4.14 -6.40
N ILE A 8 -48.49 2.97 -6.54
CA ILE A 8 -47.83 1.67 -6.35
C ILE A 8 -46.82 1.40 -7.47
N GLU A 9 -47.18 1.66 -8.72
CA GLU A 9 -46.26 1.50 -9.86
C GLU A 9 -45.05 2.42 -9.75
N PHE A 10 -45.26 3.68 -9.37
CA PHE A 10 -44.16 4.61 -9.12
C PHE A 10 -43.23 4.11 -8.02
N ARG A 11 -43.78 3.59 -6.93
CA ARG A 11 -42.98 3.02 -5.84
C ARG A 11 -42.14 1.83 -6.33
N MET A 12 -42.74 0.90 -7.07
CA MET A 12 -42.02 -0.26 -7.63
C MET A 12 -40.90 0.17 -8.58
N LEU A 13 -41.13 1.20 -9.40
CA LEU A 13 -40.11 1.75 -10.28
C LEU A 13 -38.93 2.35 -9.51
N ILE A 14 -39.21 3.10 -8.44
CA ILE A 14 -38.19 3.71 -7.59
C ILE A 14 -37.41 2.62 -6.84
N ASP A 15 -38.09 1.64 -6.26
CA ASP A 15 -37.45 0.54 -5.54
C ASP A 15 -36.51 -0.24 -6.48
N LYS A 16 -36.93 -0.50 -7.72
CA LYS A 16 -36.07 -1.12 -8.74
C LYS A 16 -34.85 -0.27 -9.07
N LYS A 17 -35.01 1.04 -9.29
CA LYS A 17 -33.89 1.95 -9.56
C LYS A 17 -32.89 2.02 -8.41
N VAL A 18 -33.39 2.02 -7.17
CA VAL A 18 -32.55 1.99 -5.96
C VAL A 18 -31.74 0.70 -5.91
N GLU A 19 -32.36 -0.44 -6.23
CA GLU A 19 -31.68 -1.73 -6.22
C GLU A 19 -30.62 -1.85 -7.32
N ASP A 20 -30.93 -1.38 -8.53
CA ASP A 20 -29.96 -1.33 -9.64
C ASP A 20 -28.77 -0.42 -9.32
N ALA A 21 -29.03 0.74 -8.68
CA ALA A 21 -27.98 1.65 -8.25
C ALA A 21 -27.08 1.03 -7.17
N LYS A 22 -27.64 0.31 -6.20
CA LYS A 22 -26.88 -0.41 -5.17
C LYS A 22 -25.98 -1.48 -5.79
N LYS A 23 -26.52 -2.30 -6.70
CA LYS A 23 -25.73 -3.33 -7.40
C LYS A 23 -24.56 -2.73 -8.15
N LYS A 24 -24.79 -1.64 -8.88
CA LYS A 24 -23.72 -0.94 -9.63
C LYS A 24 -22.66 -0.36 -8.71
N ARG A 25 -23.05 0.15 -7.54
CA ARG A 25 -22.09 0.64 -6.52
C ARG A 25 -21.20 -0.49 -6.02
N ILE A 26 -21.78 -1.64 -5.66
CA ILE A 26 -21.01 -2.80 -5.17
C ILE A 26 -20.00 -3.26 -6.23
N GLN A 27 -20.42 -3.40 -7.49
CA GLN A 27 -19.51 -3.79 -8.58
C GLN A 27 -18.35 -2.80 -8.75
N LEU A 28 -18.62 -1.49 -8.66
CA LEU A 28 -17.56 -0.47 -8.74
C LEU A 28 -16.61 -0.50 -7.55
N GLU A 29 -17.13 -0.75 -6.34
CA GLU A 29 -16.31 -0.91 -5.13
C GLU A 29 -15.39 -2.14 -5.24
N GLU A 30 -15.90 -3.27 -5.75
CA GLU A 30 -15.11 -4.48 -6.01
C GLU A 30 -14.02 -4.23 -7.06
N SER A 31 -14.35 -3.65 -8.21
CA SER A 31 -13.36 -3.32 -9.25
C SER A 31 -12.31 -2.32 -8.77
N LEU A 32 -12.68 -1.35 -7.93
CA LEU A 32 -11.73 -0.38 -7.37
C LEU A 32 -10.77 -1.06 -6.40
N LYS A 33 -11.28 -1.99 -5.58
CA LYS A 33 -10.46 -2.80 -4.67
C LYS A 33 -9.45 -3.65 -5.43
N GLU A 34 -9.88 -4.36 -6.47
CA GLU A 34 -9.00 -5.15 -7.34
C GLU A 34 -7.90 -4.28 -7.98
N CYS A 35 -8.26 -3.09 -8.49
CA CYS A 35 -7.30 -2.18 -9.11
C CYS A 35 -6.29 -1.61 -8.09
N THR A 36 -6.72 -1.34 -6.85
CA THR A 36 -5.81 -0.93 -5.78
C THR A 36 -4.86 -2.06 -5.34
N GLU A 37 -5.34 -3.30 -5.31
CA GLU A 37 -4.52 -4.47 -4.97
C GLU A 37 -3.50 -4.80 -6.08
N GLU A 38 -3.88 -4.62 -7.35
CA GLU A 38 -2.97 -4.74 -8.49
C GLU A 38 -1.89 -3.65 -8.46
N SER A 39 -2.27 -2.38 -8.23
CA SER A 39 -1.31 -1.28 -8.05
C SER A 39 -0.36 -1.53 -6.88
N TYR A 40 -0.87 -2.05 -5.77
CA TYR A 40 -0.06 -2.39 -4.60
C TYR A 40 0.95 -3.49 -4.91
N SER A 41 0.52 -4.53 -5.63
CA SER A 41 1.40 -5.64 -6.05
C SER A 41 2.51 -5.17 -6.99
N ILE A 42 2.20 -4.24 -7.89
CA ILE A 42 3.18 -3.63 -8.80
C ILE A 42 4.19 -2.79 -8.00
N ASP A 43 3.74 -1.93 -7.09
CA ASP A 43 4.60 -1.10 -6.26
C ASP A 43 5.50 -1.93 -5.34
N LEU A 44 4.96 -3.00 -4.76
CA LEU A 44 5.73 -3.94 -3.95
C LEU A 44 6.79 -4.65 -4.79
N SER A 45 6.45 -5.10 -6.01
CA SER A 45 7.40 -5.74 -6.91
C SER A 45 8.55 -4.80 -7.31
N LYS A 46 8.26 -3.50 -7.45
CA LYS A 46 9.25 -2.47 -7.77
C LYS A 46 10.20 -2.25 -6.60
N LYS A 47 9.66 -2.06 -5.38
CA LYS A 47 10.47 -1.92 -4.15
C LYS A 47 11.36 -3.14 -3.91
N LEU A 48 10.83 -4.36 -4.12
CA LEU A 48 11.59 -5.59 -4.00
C LEU A 48 12.70 -5.69 -5.05
N LYS A 49 12.43 -5.32 -6.31
CA LYS A 49 13.47 -5.26 -7.34
C LYS A 49 14.57 -4.26 -7.00
N ASP A 50 14.23 -3.10 -6.46
CA ASP A 50 15.23 -2.10 -6.06
C ASP A 50 16.11 -2.62 -4.90
N LEU A 51 15.53 -3.34 -3.94
CA LEU A 51 16.26 -4.01 -2.86
C LEU A 51 17.14 -5.18 -3.37
N LEU A 52 16.61 -6.01 -4.27
CA LEU A 52 17.33 -7.16 -4.83
C LEU A 52 18.43 -6.73 -5.82
N ASN A 53 18.28 -5.57 -6.46
CA ASN A 53 19.29 -4.96 -7.33
C ASN A 53 20.45 -4.31 -6.55
N LEU A 54 20.39 -4.29 -5.22
CA LEU A 54 21.49 -3.86 -4.37
C LEU A 54 22.64 -4.90 -4.44
N LYS A 55 23.37 -4.91 -5.55
CA LYS A 55 24.48 -5.83 -5.81
C LYS A 55 25.66 -5.60 -4.87
N GLU A 56 25.86 -4.36 -4.42
CA GLU A 56 26.93 -3.98 -3.51
C GLU A 56 26.46 -2.91 -2.53
N LEU A 57 26.91 -3.02 -1.27
CA LEU A 57 26.85 -1.91 -0.33
C LEU A 57 27.83 -0.84 -0.82
N THR A 58 27.30 0.20 -1.45
CA THR A 58 28.12 1.36 -1.82
C THR A 58 28.69 2.00 -0.55
N PRO A 59 29.89 2.62 -0.60
CA PRO A 59 30.46 3.31 0.56
C PRO A 59 29.51 4.35 1.16
N GLN A 60 28.71 5.01 0.31
CA GLN A 60 27.69 5.98 0.71
C GLN A 60 26.59 5.33 1.54
N LEU A 61 26.09 4.16 1.12
CA LEU A 61 25.12 3.38 1.88
C LEU A 61 25.75 2.87 3.18
N LEU A 62 26.98 2.38 3.13
CA LEU A 62 27.70 1.89 4.31
C LEU A 62 27.89 3.00 5.36
N HIS A 63 28.24 4.22 4.93
CA HIS A 63 28.35 5.40 5.80
C HIS A 63 27.01 5.80 6.43
N SER A 64 25.91 5.64 5.71
CA SER A 64 24.57 5.93 6.25
C SER A 64 24.16 5.00 7.39
N LEU A 65 24.80 3.83 7.49
CA LEU A 65 24.54 2.84 8.54
C LEU A 65 25.45 3.00 9.76
N VAL A 66 26.39 3.94 9.77
CA VAL A 66 27.33 4.12 10.89
C VAL A 66 26.62 4.77 12.08
N GLU A 67 26.57 4.05 13.19
CA GLU A 67 26.04 4.54 14.47
C GLU A 67 27.09 5.32 15.25
N LYS A 68 28.32 4.79 15.28
CA LYS A 68 29.41 5.33 16.09
C LYS A 68 30.76 4.93 15.53
N ILE A 69 31.72 5.85 15.56
CA ILE A 69 33.14 5.57 15.32
C ILE A 69 33.89 5.81 16.63
N ALA A 70 34.62 4.80 17.10
CA ALA A 70 35.42 4.88 18.32
C ALA A 70 36.89 4.63 17.98
N CYS A 71 37.78 5.42 18.57
CA CYS A 71 39.22 5.22 18.50
C CYS A 71 39.74 4.84 19.88
N THR A 72 40.54 3.78 19.94
CA THR A 72 41.22 3.34 21.16
C THR A 72 42.53 4.10 21.35
N ALA A 73 43.04 4.15 22.57
CA ALA A 73 44.33 4.79 22.86
C ALA A 73 45.50 4.08 22.17
N GLU A 74 45.36 2.78 21.84
CA GLU A 74 46.33 2.02 21.05
C GLU A 74 46.23 2.27 19.53
N GLY A 75 45.32 3.13 19.07
CA GLY A 75 45.17 3.50 17.66
C GLY A 75 44.26 2.59 16.84
N HIS A 76 43.52 1.67 17.46
CA HIS A 76 42.50 0.89 16.75
C HIS A 76 41.22 1.71 16.55
N ILE A 77 40.71 1.70 15.31
CA ILE A 77 39.44 2.30 14.93
C ILE A 77 38.37 1.20 14.91
N ARG A 78 37.26 1.43 15.62
CA ARG A 78 36.09 0.56 15.63
C ARG A 78 34.89 1.33 15.10
N ILE A 79 34.27 0.81 14.05
CA ILE A 79 33.04 1.36 13.47
C ILE A 79 31.88 0.46 13.86
N GLN A 80 30.87 1.05 14.49
CA GLN A 80 29.61 0.40 14.84
C GLN A 80 28.57 0.77 13.80
N TYR A 81 27.89 -0.24 13.23
CA TYR A 81 26.83 -0.07 12.25
C TYR A 81 25.48 -0.48 12.85
N THR A 82 24.43 0.27 12.55
CA THR A 82 23.05 -0.10 12.86
C THR A 82 22.39 -0.66 11.60
N PHE A 83 22.02 -1.94 11.65
CA PHE A 83 21.18 -2.56 10.62
C PHE A 83 19.75 -2.62 11.16
N ILE A 84 18.88 -1.74 10.67
CA ILE A 84 17.45 -1.85 10.93
C ILE A 84 16.94 -2.98 10.03
N ASN A 85 16.34 -4.02 10.62
CA ASN A 85 15.68 -5.05 9.85
C ASN A 85 14.41 -4.45 9.23
N PRO A 86 14.31 -4.32 7.89
CA PRO A 86 13.15 -3.71 7.24
C PRO A 86 11.86 -4.53 7.40
N ILE A 87 11.93 -5.73 7.97
CA ILE A 87 10.81 -6.65 8.21
C ILE A 87 10.32 -6.59 9.68
N GLN A 88 11.07 -5.92 10.58
CA GLN A 88 10.59 -5.70 11.94
C GLN A 88 9.75 -4.43 11.98
N GLU A 89 8.44 -4.60 11.86
CA GLU A 89 7.46 -3.58 12.24
C GLU A 89 7.64 -3.26 13.74
N THR A 90 7.96 -2.00 14.06
CA THR A 90 7.75 -1.41 15.39
C THR A 90 6.32 -0.92 15.54
#